data_AF-X1QNX1-F1
#
_entry.id   AF-X1QNX1-F1
#
_cell.length_a   1.000
_cell.length_b   1.000
_cell.length_c   1.000
_cell.angle_alpha   90.00
_cell.angle_beta   90.00
_cell.angle_gamma   90.00
#
_symmetry.space_group_name_H-M   'P 1'
#
loop_
_entity.id
_entity.type
_entity.pdbx_description
1 polymer ?
#
loop_
_entity_poly.entity_id
_entity_poly.type
_entity_poly.pdbx_seq_one_letter_code
_entity_poly.pdbx_strand_id
1 'polypeptide(L)' 'MKRTIIAIVLALALPLLLAPSAISAAGVAVVDRTGDGEWTNNTWQVEIYPGESKST' A
#
# COMPACT_ATOMS: atom_id res chain seq x y z
N MET A 1 -0.89 19.76 -43.33
CA MET A 1 0.40 19.39 -42.69
C MET A 1 0.42 19.72 -41.20
N LYS A 2 0.29 20.99 -40.76
CA LYS A 2 0.30 21.36 -39.32
C LYS A 2 -0.74 20.61 -38.47
N ARG A 3 -1.99 20.50 -38.96
CA ARG A 3 -3.07 19.76 -38.28
C ARG A 3 -2.79 18.26 -38.15
N THR A 4 -2.13 17.67 -39.14
CA THR A 4 -1.75 16.26 -39.16
C THR A 4 -0.68 15.96 -38.12
N ILE A 5 0.30 16.85 -37.98
CA ILE A 5 1.37 16.74 -36.97
C ILE A 5 0.78 16.81 -35.55
N ILE A 6 -0.15 17.74 -35.31
CA ILE A 6 -0.83 17.86 -34.00
C ILE A 6 -1.60 16.57 -33.66
N ALA A 7 -2.31 16.00 -34.62
CA ALA A 7 -3.05 14.75 -34.41
C ALA A 7 -2.13 13.57 -34.07
N ILE A 8 -0.96 13.48 -34.72
CA ILE A 8 0.04 12.45 -34.45
C ILE A 8 0.62 12.60 -33.04
N VAL A 9 0.96 13.83 -32.64
CA VAL A 9 1.48 14.12 -31.30
C VAL A 9 0.45 13.75 -30.22
N LEU A 10 -0.82 14.12 -30.42
CA LEU A 10 -1.89 13.76 -29.48
C LEU A 10 -2.10 12.24 -29.40
N ALA A 11 -2.09 11.55 -30.54
CA ALA A 11 -2.26 10.09 -30.57
C ALA A 11 -1.11 9.34 -29.85
N LEU A 12 0.10 9.91 -29.86
CA LEU A 12 1.26 9.34 -29.15
C LEU A 12 1.29 9.71 -27.66
N ALA A 13 0.78 10.87 -27.26
CA ALA A 13 0.80 11.34 -25.87
C ALA A 13 -0.39 10.80 -25.04
N LEU A 14 -1.53 10.54 -25.67
CA LEU A 14 -2.74 10.07 -24.99
C LEU A 14 -2.58 8.73 -24.24
N PRO A 15 -1.86 7.71 -24.78
CA PRO A 15 -1.65 6.45 -24.08
C PRO A 15 -0.83 6.59 -22.80
N LEU A 16 0.11 7.55 -22.76
CA LEU A 16 0.94 7.84 -21.59
C LEU A 16 0.12 8.46 -20.45
N LEU A 17 -0.92 9.24 -20.78
CA LEU A 17 -1.84 9.83 -19.81
C LEU A 17 -2.85 8.83 -19.25
N LEU A 18 -3.14 7.76 -19.99
CA LEU A 18 -4.06 6.70 -19.60
C LEU A 18 -3.37 5.55 -18.84
N ALA A 19 -2.05 5.59 -18.71
CA ALA A 19 -1.33 4.60 -17.92
C ALA A 19 -1.75 4.74 -16.45
N PRO A 20 -2.30 3.69 -15.81
CA PRO A 20 -2.56 3.73 -14.38
C PRO A 20 -1.23 3.97 -13.66
N SER A 21 -1.15 5.04 -12.88
CA SER A 21 -0.01 5.28 -12.00
C SER A 21 0.10 4.08 -11.05
N ALA A 22 1.17 3.31 -11.16
CA ALA A 22 1.47 2.24 -10.22
C ALA A 22 1.79 2.87 -8.87
N ILE A 23 0.76 3.08 -8.04
CA ILE A 23 0.92 3.45 -6.65
C ILE A 23 1.40 2.20 -5.94
N SER A 24 2.72 2.06 -5.81
CA SER A 24 3.28 1.04 -4.92
C SER A 24 2.98 1.47 -3.49
N ALA A 25 2.10 0.75 -2.80
CA ALA A 25 1.92 0.87 -1.36
C ALA A 25 3.18 0.33 -0.67
N ALA A 26 4.22 1.15 -0.59
CA ALA A 26 5.40 0.82 0.18
C ALA A 26 5.05 0.80 1.67
N GLY A 27 4.93 -0.39 2.24
CA GLY A 27 5.10 -0.61 3.68
C GLY A 27 4.00 -0.11 4.60
N VAL A 28 2.73 -0.05 4.17
CA VAL A 28 1.62 0.15 5.12
C VAL A 28 1.42 -1.15 5.89
N ALA A 29 2.11 -1.29 7.02
CA ALA A 29 1.81 -2.34 7.98
C ALA A 29 0.55 -1.94 8.75
N VAL A 30 -0.53 -2.70 8.58
CA VAL A 30 -1.70 -2.59 9.44
C VAL A 30 -1.30 -3.18 10.79
N VAL A 31 -0.82 -2.33 11.70
CA VAL A 31 -0.61 -2.72 13.09
C VAL A 31 -1.97 -2.65 13.76
N ASP A 32 -2.71 -3.75 13.70
CA ASP A 32 -3.93 -3.91 14.50
C ASP A 32 -3.51 -4.01 15.97
N ARG A 33 -3.49 -2.86 16.67
CA ARG A 33 -3.29 -2.79 18.12
C ARG A 33 -4.65 -2.78 18.78
N THR A 34 -5.23 -3.96 18.96
CA THR A 34 -6.38 -4.13 19.82
C THR A 34 -5.88 -4.62 21.19
N GLY A 35 -5.71 -3.70 22.16
CA GLY A 35 -5.21 -4.01 23.52
C GLY A 35 -3.68 -4.18 23.60
N ASP A 36 -3.21 -4.99 24.55
CA ASP A 36 -1.78 -5.29 24.78
C ASP A 36 -1.18 -6.27 23.76
N GLY A 37 -1.92 -6.53 22.68
CA GLY A 37 -1.51 -7.47 21.64
C GLY A 37 -1.20 -6.80 20.31
N GLU A 38 -0.24 -7.38 19.60
CA GLU A 38 0.12 -6.99 18.24
C GLU A 38 0.31 -8.22 17.36
N TRP A 39 -0.05 -8.08 16.08
CA TRP A 39 0.27 -9.06 15.05
C TRP A 39 1.69 -8.83 14.54
N THR A 40 2.60 -9.77 14.84
CA THR A 40 3.99 -9.75 14.37
C THR A 40 4.31 -11.06 13.66
N ASN A 41 4.76 -11.00 12.40
CA ASN A 41 5.10 -12.17 11.58
C ASN A 41 4.02 -13.26 11.56
N ASN A 42 2.76 -12.88 11.28
CA ASN A 42 1.62 -13.80 11.24
C ASN A 42 1.36 -14.55 12.56
N THR A 43 1.82 -13.99 13.68
CA THR A 43 1.63 -14.53 15.03
C THR A 43 1.07 -13.42 15.93
N TRP A 44 0.02 -13.73 16.69
CA TRP A 44 -0.51 -12.82 17.70
C TRP A 44 0.37 -12.87 18.95
N GLN A 45 1.08 -11.77 19.21
CA GLN A 45 1.87 -11.57 20.41
C GLN A 45 1.10 -10.73 21.41
N VAL A 46 1.30 -11.00 22.70
CA VAL A 46 0.69 -10.24 23.80
C VAL A 46 1.83 -9.82 24.70
N GLU A 47 1.94 -8.52 24.99
CA GLU A 47 2.85 -8.00 25.99
C GLU A 47 2.35 -8.41 27.38
N ILE A 48 3.21 -9.08 28.16
CA ILE A 48 2.87 -9.56 29.51
C ILE A 48 3.72 -8.78 30.49
N TYR A 49 3.08 -8.01 31.38
CA TYR A 49 3.78 -7.26 32.40
C TYR A 49 4.12 -8.14 33.62
N PRO A 50 5.12 -7.75 34.44
CA PRO A 50 5.45 -8.50 35.65
C PRO A 50 4.22 -8.69 36.56
N GLY A 51 3.85 -9.95 36.82
CA GLY A 51 2.69 -10.31 37.63
C GLY A 51 1.45 -10.77 36.83
N GLU A 52 1.49 -10.69 35.51
CA GLU A 52 0.42 -11.16 34.63
C GLU A 52 0.68 -12.58 34.10
N SER A 53 -0.36 -13.23 33.57
CA SER A 53 -0.27 -14.57 33.01
C SER A 53 -1.16 -14.70 31.78
N LYS A 54 -0.60 -15.26 30.70
CA LYS A 54 -1.34 -15.56 29.48
C LYS A 54 -2.03 -16.91 29.64
N SER A 55 -3.35 -16.93 29.49
CA SER A 55 -4.11 -18.17 29.34
C SER A 55 -4.13 -18.56 27.87
N THR A 56 -3.67 -19.77 27.56
CA THR A 56 -3.79 -20.39 26.22
C THR A 56 -5.12 -21.10 26.05
#